data_AF-A0AA88WC44-F1
#
_entry.id   AF-A0AA88WC44-F1
#
_cell.length_a   1.000
_cell.length_b   1.000
_cell.length_c   1.000
_cell.angle_alpha   90.00
_cell.angle_beta   90.00
_cell.angle_gamma   90.00
#
_symmetry.space_group_name_H-M   'P 1'
#
loop_
_entity.id
_entity.type
_entity.pdbx_description
1 polymer ?
#
loop_
_entity_poly.entity_id
_entity_poly.type
_entity_poly.pdbx_seq_one_letter_code
_entity_poly.pdbx_strand_id
1 'polypeptide(L)' 'METLPSGYKTNPKNASNMSQFNKALTAFFDKLRGEAARGDSVHKFATGYTTSTITGNVTIYALMQCTPD' A
#
# COMPACT_ATOMS: atom_id res chain seq x y z
N MET A 1 -12.70 -13.13 7.97
CA MET A 1 -11.77 -12.38 7.11
C MET A 1 -12.49 -12.06 5.82
N GLU A 2 -12.55 -10.79 5.43
CA GLU A 2 -13.00 -10.43 4.08
C GLU A 2 -12.01 -11.00 3.05
N THR A 3 -12.50 -11.79 2.12
CA THR A 3 -11.69 -12.45 1.09
C THR A 3 -11.63 -11.63 -0.20
N LEU A 4 -12.50 -10.63 -0.35
CA LEU A 4 -12.63 -9.78 -1.54
C LEU A 4 -12.92 -8.33 -1.13
N PRO A 5 -12.32 -7.33 -1.80
CA PRO A 5 -12.65 -5.93 -1.54
C PRO A 5 -14.06 -5.60 -2.05
N SER A 6 -14.77 -4.72 -1.33
CA SER A 6 -16.09 -4.22 -1.77
C SER A 6 -16.04 -3.44 -3.10
N GLY A 7 -14.84 -2.97 -3.50
CA GLY A 7 -14.59 -2.36 -4.79
C GLY A 7 -13.11 -2.08 -5.02
N TYR A 8 -12.71 -1.96 -6.29
CA TYR A 8 -11.36 -1.54 -6.66
C TYR A 8 -11.39 -0.63 -7.89
N LYS A 9 -10.38 0.22 -8.02
CA LYS A 9 -10.11 1.04 -9.20
C LYS A 9 -8.68 0.78 -9.65
N THR A 10 -8.48 0.59 -10.94
CA THR A 10 -7.15 0.36 -11.53
C THR A 10 -6.72 1.57 -12.35
N ASN A 11 -5.40 1.77 -12.44
CA ASN A 11 -4.81 2.70 -13.38
C ASN A 11 -4.60 1.97 -14.73
N PRO A 12 -5.05 2.51 -15.88
CA PRO A 12 -4.83 1.89 -17.19
C PRO A 12 -3.36 1.94 -17.65
N LYS A 13 -2.50 2.74 -17.00
CA LYS A 13 -1.08 2.85 -17.32
C LYS A 13 -0.28 1.82 -16.52
N ASN A 14 0.54 1.05 -17.22
CA ASN A 14 1.50 0.13 -16.61
C ASN A 14 2.73 0.85 -16.06
N ALA A 15 3.31 0.31 -14.99
CA ALA A 15 4.63 0.72 -14.53
C ALA A 15 5.70 0.31 -15.54
N SER A 16 6.70 1.17 -15.78
CA SER A 16 7.79 0.91 -16.72
C SER A 16 8.59 -0.34 -16.37
N ASN A 17 8.73 -0.65 -15.08
CA ASN A 17 9.26 -1.93 -14.60
C ASN A 17 8.34 -2.55 -13.55
N MET A 18 7.45 -3.42 -14.01
CA MET A 18 6.43 -4.06 -13.18
C MET A 18 7.01 -4.87 -12.02
N SER A 19 8.09 -5.63 -12.24
CA SER A 19 8.68 -6.50 -11.22
C SER A 19 9.24 -5.67 -10.05
N GLN A 20 10.03 -4.64 -10.37
CA GLN A 20 10.63 -3.78 -9.36
C GLN A 20 9.57 -2.93 -8.65
N PHE A 21 8.56 -2.45 -9.39
CA PHE A 21 7.43 -1.73 -8.83
C PHE A 21 6.66 -2.59 -7.83
N ASN A 22 6.29 -3.81 -8.21
CA ASN A 22 5.57 -4.74 -7.34
C ASN A 22 6.38 -5.09 -6.09
N LYS A 23 7.69 -5.30 -6.21
CA LYS A 23 8.56 -5.55 -5.05
C LYS A 23 8.55 -4.39 -4.05
N ALA A 24 8.68 -3.15 -4.54
CA ALA A 24 8.63 -1.95 -3.71
C ALA A 24 7.24 -1.74 -3.08
N LEU A 25 6.17 -1.97 -3.87
CA LEU A 25 4.79 -1.87 -3.43
C LEU A 25 4.49 -2.86 -2.29
N THR A 26 4.84 -4.14 -2.46
CA THR A 26 4.59 -5.17 -1.45
C THR A 26 5.29 -4.86 -0.13
N ALA A 27 6.59 -4.55 -0.17
CA ALA A 27 7.35 -4.22 1.04
C ALA A 27 6.78 -2.98 1.74
N PHE A 28 6.34 -1.99 0.98
CA PHE A 28 5.74 -0.77 1.53
C PHE A 28 4.35 -1.05 2.15
N PHE A 29 3.52 -1.88 1.51
CA PHE A 29 2.20 -2.23 2.03
C PHE A 29 2.27 -3.10 3.28
N ASP A 30 3.25 -4.00 3.37
CA ASP A 30 3.46 -4.80 4.59
C ASP A 30 3.87 -3.89 5.78
N LYS A 31 4.69 -2.87 5.53
CA LYS A 31 5.00 -1.84 6.54
C LYS A 31 3.74 -1.09 6.98
N LEU A 32 2.98 -0.52 6.05
CA LEU A 32 1.77 0.24 6.38
C LEU A 32 0.73 -0.63 7.08
N ARG A 33 0.63 -1.91 6.73
CA ARG A 33 -0.25 -2.86 7.43
C ARG A 33 0.15 -3.02 8.89
N GLY A 34 1.45 -3.20 9.15
CA GLY A 34 1.97 -3.28 10.51
C GLY A 34 1.72 -2.00 11.31
N GLU A 35 1.85 -0.84 10.68
CA GLU A 35 1.57 0.46 11.31
C GLU A 35 0.08 0.67 11.60
N ALA A 36 -0.79 0.41 10.62
CA ALA A 36 -2.23 0.55 10.77
C ALA A 36 -2.79 -0.43 11.83
N ALA A 37 -2.25 -1.66 11.90
CA ALA A 37 -2.68 -2.66 12.87
C ALA A 37 -2.31 -2.34 14.33
N ARG A 38 -1.34 -1.43 14.56
CA ARG A 38 -0.93 -0.99 15.90
C ARG A 38 -1.80 0.12 16.47
N GLY A 39 -2.73 0.67 15.68
CA GLY A 39 -3.68 1.67 16.14
C GLY A 39 -4.66 1.14 17.19
N ASP A 40 -5.25 2.05 17.95
CA ASP A 40 -6.38 1.73 18.83
C ASP A 40 -7.67 1.45 18.02
N SER A 41 -8.76 1.11 18.70
CA SER A 41 -10.06 0.84 18.07
C SER A 41 -10.65 2.01 17.29
N VAL A 42 -10.04 3.20 17.30
CA VAL A 42 -10.51 4.38 16.56
C VAL A 42 -9.53 4.77 15.44
N HIS A 43 -8.24 4.46 15.58
CA HIS A 43 -7.17 4.90 14.68
C HIS A 43 -6.34 3.76 14.07
N LYS A 44 -6.99 2.72 13.53
CA LYS A 44 -6.29 1.72 12.69
C LYS A 44 -5.98 2.27 11.29
N PHE A 45 -5.04 3.21 11.20
CA PHE A 45 -4.72 3.94 9.98
C PHE A 45 -3.21 4.18 9.81
N ALA A 46 -2.72 4.15 8.58
CA ALA A 46 -1.35 4.50 8.24
C ALA A 46 -1.27 5.16 6.86
N THR A 47 -0.29 6.05 6.68
CA THR A 47 0.02 6.67 5.39
C THR A 47 1.51 6.77 5.19
N GLY A 48 1.94 6.94 3.95
CA GLY A 48 3.31 7.32 3.68
C GLY A 48 3.62 7.32 2.19
N TYR A 49 4.92 7.31 1.93
CA TYR A 49 5.45 7.13 0.59
C TYR A 49 6.74 6.33 0.61
N THR A 50 7.07 5.75 -0.54
CA THR A 50 8.39 5.17 -0.80
C THR A 50 8.86 5.62 -2.18
N THR A 51 10.12 5.99 -2.28
CA THR A 51 10.76 6.29 -3.56
C THR A 51 11.81 5.22 -3.82
N SER A 52 11.74 4.60 -4.99
CA SER A 52 12.71 3.59 -5.37
C SER A 52 13.45 4.01 -6.62
N THR A 53 14.76 4.22 -6.50
CA THR A 53 15.65 4.46 -7.64
C THR A 53 15.63 3.26 -8.60
N ILE A 54 15.41 2.07 -8.03
CA ILE A 54 15.32 0.78 -8.70
C ILE A 54 14.07 0.69 -9.60
N THR A 55 12.99 1.44 -9.30
CA THR A 55 11.76 1.48 -10.11
C THR A 55 11.73 2.62 -11.14
N GLY A 56 12.88 3.25 -11.42
CA GLY A 56 12.95 4.41 -12.32
C GLY A 56 12.55 5.71 -11.64
N ASN A 57 12.91 5.89 -10.37
CA ASN A 57 12.58 7.07 -9.55
C ASN A 57 11.07 7.30 -9.37
N VAL A 58 10.29 6.22 -9.37
CA VAL A 58 8.85 6.30 -9.10
C VAL A 58 8.64 6.39 -7.59
N THR A 59 7.89 7.41 -7.18
CA THR A 59 7.38 7.51 -5.81
C THR A 59 5.99 6.88 -5.73
N ILE A 60 5.83 5.95 -4.80
CA ILE A 60 4.57 5.30 -4.49
C ILE A 60 4.02 5.96 -3.24
N TYR A 61 2.80 6.50 -3.32
CA TYR A 61 2.04 7.01 -2.19
C TYR A 61 0.94 6.04 -1.83
N ALA A 62 0.70 5.82 -0.54
CA ALA A 62 -0.36 4.93 -0.09
C ALA A 62 -0.95 5.35 1.26
N LEU A 63 -2.20 4.93 1.44
CA LEU A 63 -2.93 4.96 2.70
C LEU A 63 -3.45 3.55 2.98
N MET A 64 -3.54 3.19 4.25
CA MET A 64 -4.12 1.94 4.71
C MET A 64 -5.01 2.20 5.90
N GLN A 65 -6.20 1.60 5.89
CA GLN A 65 -7.18 1.69 6.96
C GLN A 65 -7.69 0.28 7.26
N CYS A 66 -7.88 -0.03 8.54
CA CYS A 66 -8.60 -1.23 8.97
C CYS A 66 -9.90 -0.83 9.64
N THR A 67 -10.90 -1.69 9.57
CA THR A 67 -12.09 -1.56 10.39
C THR A 67 -11.73 -1.90 11.85
N PRO A 68 -12.18 -1.10 12.83
CA PRO A 68 -12.34 -1.60 14.18
C PRO A 68 -13.24 -2.83 14.11
N ASP A 69 -12.84 -3.93 14.76
CA ASP A 69 -13.62 -5.17 14.75
C ASP A 69 -14.92 -4.99 15.54
#